data_AF-A0AAE2JU33-F1
#
_entry.id   AF-A0AAE2JU33-F1
#
_cell.length_a   1.000
_cell.length_b   1.000
_cell.length_c   1.000
_cell.angle_alpha   90.00
_cell.angle_beta   90.00
_cell.angle_gamma   90.00
#
_symmetry.space_group_name_H-M   'P 1'
#
loop_
_entity.id
_entity.type
_entity.pdbx_description
1 polymer ?
#
loop_
_entity_poly.entity_id
_entity_poly.type
_entity_poly.pdbx_seq_one_letter_code
_entity_poly.pdbx_strand_id
1 'polypeptide(L)'
;MSVLDNWDQWKNFLGDRLNYAHEKGMSNETISDLAYEIGDYLAGQVDSKNHQERVLADLWSVASEDEQRAIANVMVKLVENNGSH
;
A
#
# COMPACT_ATOMS: atom_id res chain seq x y z
N MET A 1 6.24 -10.85 21.11
CA MET A 1 5.24 -10.06 20.37
C MET A 1 5.36 -10.51 18.93
N SER A 2 4.29 -11.12 18.42
CA SER A 2 4.32 -11.88 17.16
C SER A 2 4.11 -10.94 15.98
N VAL A 3 4.75 -11.28 14.86
CA VAL A 3 4.88 -10.61 13.56
C VAL A 3 3.53 -10.46 12.81
N LEU A 4 2.40 -10.52 13.53
CA LEU A 4 1.08 -10.08 13.06
C LEU A 4 1.04 -8.55 12.85
N ASP A 5 2.01 -7.82 13.41
CA ASP A 5 2.09 -6.35 13.39
C ASP A 5 2.46 -5.72 12.03
N ASN A 6 2.86 -6.48 11.01
CA ASN A 6 3.46 -5.90 9.79
C ASN A 6 2.41 -5.33 8.81
N TRP A 7 1.25 -5.98 8.69
CA TRP A 7 0.17 -5.50 7.82
C TRP A 7 -0.51 -4.24 8.37
N ASP A 8 -0.77 -4.20 9.68
CA ASP A 8 -1.33 -3.01 10.33
C ASP A 8 -0.32 -1.86 10.35
N GLN A 9 0.97 -2.12 10.59
CA GLN A 9 2.02 -1.10 10.46
C GLN A 9 2.12 -0.56 9.03
N TRP A 10 2.03 -1.44 8.02
CA TRP A 10 2.04 -1.02 6.62
C TRP A 10 0.84 -0.12 6.29
N LYS A 11 -0.38 -0.49 6.72
CA LYS A 11 -1.58 0.34 6.54
C LYS A 11 -1.44 1.69 7.24
N ASN A 12 -0.90 1.70 8.47
CA ASN A 12 -0.67 2.93 9.23
C ASN A 12 0.36 3.83 8.54
N PHE A 13 1.48 3.26 8.06
CA PHE A 13 2.49 3.99 7.31
C PHE A 13 1.93 4.63 6.04
N LEU A 14 1.17 3.85 5.25
CA LEU A 14 0.52 4.37 4.06
C LEU A 14 -0.51 5.45 4.44
N GLY A 15 -1.30 5.23 5.50
CA GLY A 15 -2.31 6.17 6.00
C GLY A 15 -1.71 7.50 6.45
N ASP A 16 -0.64 7.47 7.24
CA ASP A 16 0.08 8.66 7.68
C ASP A 16 0.64 9.45 6.50
N ARG A 17 1.18 8.74 5.51
CA ARG A 17 1.75 9.37 4.31
C ARG A 17 0.66 9.97 3.41
N LEU A 18 -0.48 9.31 3.29
CA LEU A 18 -1.67 9.81 2.59
C LEU A 18 -2.26 11.03 3.27
N ASN A 19 -2.44 10.98 4.59
CA ASN A 19 -2.93 12.11 5.38
C ASN A 19 -2.01 13.32 5.24
N TYR A 20 -0.69 13.11 5.34
CA TYR A 20 0.29 14.16 5.11
C TYR A 20 0.21 14.75 3.70
N ALA A 21 0.01 13.91 2.68
CA ALA A 21 -0.13 14.37 1.30
C ALA A 21 -1.40 15.23 1.10
N HIS A 22 -2.53 14.79 1.66
CA HIS A 22 -3.79 15.55 1.66
C HIS A 22 -3.67 16.88 2.39
N GLU A 23 -3.06 16.91 3.58
CA GLU A 23 -2.84 18.15 4.35
C GLU A 23 -1.96 19.17 3.62
N LYS A 24 -1.04 18.68 2.77
CA LYS A 24 -0.19 19.52 1.92
C LYS A 24 -0.85 19.95 0.61
N GLY A 25 -2.08 19.51 0.33
CA GLY A 25 -2.80 19.81 -0.91
C GLY A 25 -2.18 19.14 -2.14
N MET A 26 -1.50 18.00 -1.95
CA MET A 26 -0.93 17.22 -3.05
C MET A 26 -2.06 16.61 -3.91
N SER A 27 -1.82 16.45 -5.21
CA SER A 27 -2.83 15.89 -6.11
C SER A 27 -3.00 14.39 -5.89
N ASN A 28 -4.18 13.87 -6.25
CA ASN A 28 -4.47 12.43 -6.23
C ASN A 28 -3.50 11.62 -7.11
N GLU A 29 -2.92 12.24 -8.13
CA GLU A 29 -1.89 11.63 -8.99
C GLU A 29 -0.61 11.36 -8.18
N THR A 30 -0.12 12.33 -7.40
CA THR A 30 1.07 12.12 -6.55
C THR A 30 0.81 11.09 -5.45
N ILE A 31 -0.43 11.01 -4.95
CA ILE A 31 -0.85 9.98 -4.01
C ILE A 31 -0.83 8.58 -4.66
N SER A 32 -1.29 8.47 -5.90
CA SER A 32 -1.29 7.21 -6.67
C SER A 32 0.14 6.74 -6.95
N ASP A 33 1.03 7.66 -7.35
CA ASP A 33 2.44 7.34 -7.61
C ASP A 33 3.17 6.87 -6.34
N LEU A 34 2.90 7.51 -5.20
CA LEU A 34 3.43 7.07 -3.90
C LEU A 34 2.94 5.66 -3.54
N ALA A 35 1.66 5.36 -3.77
CA ALA A 35 1.11 4.03 -3.53
C ALA A 35 1.71 2.97 -4.48
N TYR A 36 2.04 3.36 -5.70
CA TYR A 36 2.73 2.52 -6.67
C TYR A 36 4.16 2.19 -6.23
N GLU A 37 4.94 3.18 -5.79
CA GLU A 37 6.28 2.97 -5.22
C GLU A 37 6.25 2.04 -3.99
N ILE A 38 5.22 2.17 -3.15
CA ILE A 38 5.02 1.30 -1.98
C ILE A 38 4.65 -0.14 -2.39
N GLY A 39 3.85 -0.30 -3.45
CA GLY A 39 3.55 -1.62 -4.04
C GLY A 39 4.79 -2.29 -4.62
N ASP A 40 5.64 -1.54 -5.30
CA ASP A 40 6.90 -2.03 -5.85
C ASP A 40 7.89 -2.46 -4.74
N TYR A 41 7.94 -1.69 -3.65
CA TYR A 41 8.70 -2.07 -2.45
C TYR A 41 8.20 -3.38 -1.82
N LEU A 42 6.89 -3.59 -1.74
CA LEU A 42 6.31 -4.84 -1.24
C LEU A 42 6.68 -6.03 -2.13
N ALA A 43 6.66 -5.84 -3.45
CA ALA A 43 7.02 -6.88 -4.41
C ALA A 43 8.51 -7.22 -4.41
N GLY A 44 9.38 -6.23 -4.18
CA GLY A 44 10.84 -6.39 -4.27
C GLY A 44 11.55 -6.81 -2.98
N GLN A 45 11.00 -6.52 -1.79
CA GLN A 45 11.77 -6.65 -0.54
C GLN A 45 11.24 -7.61 0.52
N VAL A 46 10.01 -8.12 0.41
CA VAL A 46 9.44 -8.80 1.57
C VAL A 46 9.42 -10.30 1.34
N ASP A 47 10.36 -10.96 2.01
CA ASP A 47 10.23 -12.33 2.48
C ASP A 47 8.93 -12.39 3.29
N SER A 48 7.81 -12.63 2.60
CA SER A 48 6.45 -12.32 3.04
C SER A 48 6.23 -12.79 4.48
N LYS A 49 6.20 -11.85 5.43
CA LYS A 49 6.18 -12.20 6.86
C LYS A 49 4.79 -12.66 7.30
N ASN A 50 3.77 -12.36 6.50
CA ASN A 50 2.40 -12.81 6.67
C ASN A 50 1.74 -13.17 5.31
N HIS A 51 0.59 -13.84 5.39
CA HIS A 51 -0.12 -14.32 4.20
C HIS A 51 -0.72 -13.18 3.35
N GLN A 52 -1.06 -12.05 3.96
CA GLN A 52 -1.66 -10.90 3.28
C GLN A 52 -0.67 -10.23 2.33
N GLU A 53 0.54 -9.95 2.82
CA GLU A 53 1.65 -9.43 2.04
C GLU A 53 2.01 -10.38 0.89
N ARG A 54 1.98 -11.70 1.15
CA ARG A 54 2.27 -12.70 0.12
C ARG A 54 1.27 -12.66 -1.03
N VAL A 55 -0.03 -12.61 -0.73
CA VAL A 55 -1.07 -12.52 -1.77
C VAL A 55 -0.89 -11.25 -2.59
N LEU A 56 -0.59 -10.13 -1.94
CA LEU A 56 -0.34 -8.86 -2.62
C LEU A 56 0.88 -8.92 -3.53
N ALA A 57 1.99 -9.50 -3.07
CA ALA A 57 3.20 -9.68 -3.86
C ALA A 57 2.95 -10.62 -5.07
N ASP A 58 2.24 -11.74 -4.86
CA ASP A 58 1.88 -12.67 -5.93
C ASP A 58 1.03 -11.97 -7.00
N LEU A 59 0.00 -11.21 -6.59
CA LEU A 59 -0.85 -10.43 -7.50
C LEU A 59 -0.04 -9.34 -8.25
N TRP A 60 0.84 -8.63 -7.55
CA TRP A 60 1.67 -7.57 -8.13
C TRP A 60 2.66 -8.12 -9.15
N SER A 61 3.24 -9.30 -8.89
CA SER A 61 4.26 -9.93 -9.75
C SER A 61 3.76 -10.36 -11.12
N VAL A 62 2.45 -10.58 -11.26
CA VAL A 62 1.81 -11.01 -12.52
C VAL A 62 0.98 -9.91 -13.18
N ALA A 63 0.82 -8.77 -12.51
CA ALA A 63 0.04 -7.63 -12.99
C ALA A 63 0.83 -6.82 -14.03
N SER A 64 0.13 -6.33 -15.06
CA SER A 64 0.60 -5.27 -15.95
C SER A 64 0.73 -3.93 -15.22
N GLU A 65 1.40 -2.94 -15.81
CA GLU A 65 1.56 -1.61 -15.19
C GLU A 65 0.21 -0.96 -14.84
N ASP A 66 -0.78 -1.06 -15.73
CA ASP A 66 -2.13 -0.55 -15.49
C ASP A 66 -2.82 -1.26 -14.31
N GLU A 67 -2.63 -2.58 -14.19
CA GLU A 67 -3.18 -3.37 -13.10
C GLU A 67 -2.46 -3.09 -11.77
N GLN A 68 -1.15 -2.86 -11.78
CA GLN A 68 -0.38 -2.46 -10.60
C GLN A 68 -0.85 -1.09 -10.10
N ARG A 69 -1.08 -0.12 -11.00
CA ARG A 69 -1.71 1.16 -10.64
C ARG A 69 -3.11 0.98 -10.06
N ALA A 70 -3.90 0.06 -10.62
CA ALA A 70 -5.22 -0.26 -10.07
C ALA A 70 -5.14 -0.87 -8.66
N ILE A 71 -4.20 -1.81 -8.43
CA ILE A 71 -3.93 -2.40 -7.11
C ILE A 71 -3.51 -1.30 -6.12
N ALA A 72 -2.59 -0.41 -6.50
CA ALA A 72 -2.16 0.72 -5.68
C ALA A 72 -3.33 1.64 -5.28
N ASN A 73 -4.20 1.96 -6.24
CA ASN A 73 -5.39 2.78 -5.98
C ASN A 73 -6.38 2.10 -5.03
N VAL A 74 -6.56 0.78 -5.14
CA VAL A 74 -7.42 0.03 -4.22
C VAL A 74 -6.81 -0.04 -2.82
N MET A 75 -5.48 -0.16 -2.72
CA MET A 75 -4.75 -0.11 -1.44
C MET A 75 -4.92 1.23 -0.72
N VAL A 76 -4.84 2.34 -1.44
CA VAL A 76 -5.11 3.68 -0.89
C VAL A 76 -6.54 3.74 -0.34
N LYS A 77 -7.53 3.33 -1.12
CA LYS A 77 -8.93 3.29 -0.68
C LYS A 77 -9.16 2.37 0.50
N LEU A 78 -8.44 1.25 0.58
CA LEU A 78 -8.52 0.32 1.70
C LEU A 78 -8.06 0.99 2.99
N VAL A 79 -6.96 1.74 2.94
CA VAL A 79 -6.43 2.48 4.10
C VAL A 79 -7.30 3.67 4.45
N GLU A 80 -7.81 4.43 3.48
CA GLU A 80 -8.73 5.55 3.75
C GLU A 80 -10.04 5.07 4.41
N ASN A 81 -10.60 3.94 3.96
CA ASN A 81 -11.88 3.44 4.48
C ASN A 81 -11.74 2.64 5.79
N ASN A 82 -10.58 2.02 6.04
CA ASN A 82 -10.37 1.16 7.22
C ASN A 82 -9.31 1.69 8.20
N GLY A 83 -8.72 2.86 7.93
CA GLY A 83 -7.77 3.56 8.80
C GLY A 83 -8.42 4.43 9.86
N SER A 84 -9.72 4.26 10.11
CA SER A 84 -10.45 4.99 11.15
C SER A 84 -10.76 4.08 12.34
N HIS A 85 -10.09 4.41 13.46
CA HIS A 85 -10.22 3.98 14.88
C HIS A 85 -9.12 3.04 15.40
#